data_AF-A0A066RHR0-F1
#
_entry.id   AF-A0A066RHR0-F1
#
_cell.length_a   1.000
_cell.length_b   1.000
_cell.length_c   1.000
_cell.angle_alpha   90.00
_cell.angle_beta   90.00
_cell.angle_gamma   90.00
#
_symmetry.space_group_name_H-M   'P 1'
#
loop_
_entity.id
_entity.type
_entity.pdbx_description
1 polymer ?
#
loop_
_entity_poly.entity_id
_entity_poly.type
_entity_poly.pdbx_seq_one_letter_code
_entity_poly.pdbx_strand_id
1 'polypeptide(L)'
;MTIFFIGPSLPNHKIKELVNEDVDIRPPIQRGDLDGIEVSDGPVCIIDGVFHNSLAITAREIAKALQKGVKIYGSSSMGALRAAECAPIGMKGVGQIFEQYQSGECQSDADVALTFDPISYENITNPLVNVRYGFTQAQQAGVINPNQLVQLIRLAKGIHFTELTYERVFELASLYCDAQNIEYLKKFIQENQLALDLKRKDALQLIAIINSEINFSVNS
;
A
#
# COMPACT_ATOMS: atom_id res chain seq x y z
N MET A 1 -7.61 22.08 -3.84
CA MET A 1 -7.45 21.37 -2.56
C MET A 1 -7.02 19.96 -2.87
N THR A 2 -5.88 19.48 -2.37
CA THR A 2 -5.45 18.11 -2.70
C THR A 2 -6.44 17.08 -2.16
N ILE A 3 -6.84 16.12 -3.01
CA ILE A 3 -7.79 15.07 -2.67
C ILE A 3 -7.02 13.79 -2.34
N PHE A 4 -7.28 13.18 -1.18
CA PHE A 4 -6.68 11.91 -0.76
C PHE A 4 -7.75 10.83 -0.61
N PHE A 5 -7.61 9.71 -1.33
CA PHE A 5 -8.41 8.50 -1.12
C PHE A 5 -7.62 7.51 -0.26
N ILE A 6 -8.06 7.30 0.99
CA ILE A 6 -7.30 6.53 1.97
C ILE A 6 -8.18 5.75 2.96
N GLY A 7 -7.64 4.66 3.51
CA GLY A 7 -8.20 3.91 4.63
C GLY A 7 -7.12 3.16 5.42
N PRO A 8 -7.00 1.82 5.27
CA PRO A 8 -6.19 0.99 6.16
C PRO A 8 -4.67 1.21 6.06
N SER A 9 -4.16 1.86 5.00
CA SER A 9 -2.71 2.10 4.88
C SER A 9 -2.20 3.20 5.81
N LEU A 10 -3.04 4.19 6.14
CA LEU A 10 -2.70 5.25 7.08
C LEU A 10 -4.00 5.90 7.61
N PRO A 11 -4.23 5.92 8.93
CA PRO A 11 -5.46 6.48 9.49
C PRO A 11 -5.69 7.94 9.12
N ASN A 12 -6.94 8.29 8.80
CA ASN A 12 -7.34 9.62 8.30
C ASN A 12 -6.88 10.79 9.19
N HIS A 13 -6.90 10.63 10.52
CA HIS A 13 -6.48 11.68 11.45
C HIS A 13 -5.02 12.09 11.24
N LYS A 14 -4.15 11.15 10.84
CA LYS A 14 -2.74 11.43 10.60
C LYS A 14 -2.51 12.27 9.34
N ILE A 15 -3.35 12.17 8.31
CA ILE A 15 -3.16 13.00 7.10
C ILE A 15 -3.29 14.49 7.43
N LYS A 16 -4.32 14.86 8.20
CA LYS A 16 -4.54 16.28 8.56
C LYS A 16 -3.38 16.88 9.36
N GLU A 17 -2.66 16.05 10.12
CA GLU A 17 -1.47 16.47 10.86
C GLU A 17 -0.22 16.56 9.98
N LEU A 18 -0.21 15.86 8.84
CA LEU A 18 0.97 15.69 8.00
C LEU A 18 0.97 16.55 6.74
N VAL A 19 -0.19 17.04 6.29
CA VAL A 19 -0.28 17.89 5.08
C VAL A 19 -0.33 19.36 5.47
N ASN A 20 0.47 20.19 4.78
CA ASN A 20 0.66 21.61 5.10
C ASN A 20 -0.45 22.54 4.57
N GLU A 21 -1.56 21.99 4.07
CA GLU A 21 -2.70 22.73 3.52
C GLU A 21 -4.02 22.04 3.88
N ASP A 22 -5.13 22.73 3.65
CA ASP A 22 -6.45 22.10 3.66
C ASP A 22 -6.50 20.98 2.61
N VAL A 23 -6.98 19.80 3.03
CA VAL A 23 -7.08 18.60 2.20
C VAL A 23 -8.48 18.02 2.21
N ASP A 24 -8.89 17.47 1.08
CA ASP A 24 -10.11 16.67 0.96
C ASP A 24 -9.76 15.20 1.21
N ILE A 25 -10.13 14.67 2.38
CA ILE A 25 -9.90 13.25 2.71
C ILE A 25 -11.17 12.46 2.43
N ARG A 26 -11.08 11.54 1.50
CA ARG A 26 -12.15 10.66 1.03
C ARG A 26 -11.87 9.21 1.46
N PRO A 27 -12.92 8.36 1.56
CA PRO A 27 -12.75 6.92 1.81
C PRO A 27 -11.87 6.26 0.73
N PRO A 28 -11.46 4.99 0.92
CA PRO A 28 -10.72 4.25 -0.11
C PRO A 28 -11.44 4.30 -1.46
N ILE A 29 -10.69 4.56 -2.54
CA ILE A 29 -11.27 4.82 -3.85
C ILE A 29 -12.09 3.62 -4.36
N GLN A 30 -13.22 3.93 -4.99
CA GLN A 30 -14.07 3.00 -5.71
C GLN A 30 -14.48 3.54 -7.08
N ARG A 31 -15.13 2.68 -7.87
CA ARG A 31 -15.71 3.04 -9.16
C ARG A 31 -16.68 4.21 -9.01
N GLY A 32 -16.58 5.18 -9.91
CA GLY A 32 -17.38 6.39 -9.95
C GLY A 32 -16.81 7.55 -9.12
N ASP A 33 -15.83 7.31 -8.25
CA ASP A 33 -15.31 8.38 -7.37
C ASP A 33 -14.51 9.45 -8.12
N LEU A 34 -14.00 9.13 -9.32
CA LEU A 34 -13.36 10.10 -10.20
C LEU A 34 -14.37 10.85 -11.08
N ASP A 35 -15.64 10.44 -11.08
CA ASP A 35 -16.68 11.16 -11.83
C ASP A 35 -16.94 12.51 -11.16
N GLY A 36 -16.87 13.57 -11.94
CA GLY A 36 -17.06 14.94 -11.46
C GLY A 36 -15.83 15.59 -10.83
N ILE A 37 -14.69 14.91 -10.74
CA ILE A 37 -13.41 15.57 -10.43
C ILE A 37 -12.92 16.31 -11.68
N GLU A 38 -12.65 17.60 -11.51
CA GLU A 38 -12.15 18.51 -12.52
C GLU A 38 -10.75 19.03 -12.16
N VAL A 39 -10.04 19.61 -13.13
CA VAL A 39 -8.67 20.13 -12.93
C VAL A 39 -8.61 21.19 -11.82
N SER A 40 -9.67 21.99 -11.68
CA SER A 40 -9.79 23.04 -10.66
C SER A 40 -9.85 22.50 -9.23
N ASP A 41 -10.22 21.23 -9.03
CA ASP A 41 -10.32 20.65 -7.69
C ASP A 41 -8.93 20.41 -7.10
N GLY A 42 -7.92 20.16 -7.94
CA GLY A 42 -6.54 19.96 -7.54
C GLY A 42 -6.03 18.54 -7.84
N PRO A 43 -4.82 18.19 -7.34
CA PRO A 43 -4.28 16.85 -7.53
C PRO A 43 -5.04 15.80 -6.73
N VAL A 44 -5.13 14.59 -7.30
CA VAL A 44 -5.75 13.42 -6.67
C VAL A 44 -4.66 12.44 -6.26
N CYS A 45 -4.68 12.02 -5.00
CA CYS A 45 -3.79 11.06 -4.39
C CYS A 45 -4.57 9.79 -4.05
N ILE A 46 -4.28 8.69 -4.74
CA ILE A 46 -4.90 7.39 -4.50
C ILE A 46 -3.94 6.55 -3.67
N ILE A 47 -4.32 6.23 -2.43
CA ILE A 47 -3.54 5.38 -1.52
C ILE A 47 -4.21 4.02 -1.35
N ASP A 48 -5.45 4.02 -0.88
CA ASP A 48 -6.26 2.83 -0.70
C ASP A 48 -7.44 2.82 -1.65
N GLY A 49 -7.98 1.62 -1.88
CA GLY A 49 -9.32 1.47 -2.42
C GLY A 49 -9.88 0.08 -2.16
N VAL A 50 -11.13 -0.12 -2.56
CA VAL A 50 -11.90 -1.34 -2.25
C VAL A 50 -11.86 -2.37 -3.39
N PHE A 51 -11.58 -3.62 -3.03
CA PHE A 51 -11.61 -4.78 -3.92
C PHE A 51 -12.90 -5.57 -3.72
N HIS A 52 -13.92 -5.37 -4.56
CA HIS A 52 -15.11 -6.25 -4.68
C HIS A 52 -15.60 -6.25 -6.14
N ASN A 53 -16.28 -7.34 -6.57
CA ASN A 53 -16.62 -7.71 -7.97
C ASN A 53 -17.19 -6.62 -8.90
N SER A 54 -17.53 -5.43 -8.41
CA SER A 54 -18.03 -4.31 -9.21
C SER A 54 -17.60 -2.92 -8.72
N LEU A 55 -16.79 -2.81 -7.67
CA LEU A 55 -16.48 -1.52 -7.00
C LEU A 55 -15.04 -1.04 -7.17
N ALA A 56 -14.11 -1.86 -7.67
CA ALA A 56 -12.75 -1.39 -7.89
C ALA A 56 -12.71 -0.30 -8.97
N ILE A 57 -12.00 0.80 -8.68
CA ILE A 57 -11.69 1.84 -9.66
C ILE A 57 -11.00 1.21 -10.86
N THR A 58 -11.36 1.61 -12.08
CA THR A 58 -10.77 1.04 -13.30
C THR A 58 -9.69 1.95 -13.89
N ALA A 59 -8.72 1.34 -14.59
CA ALA A 59 -7.73 2.09 -15.38
C ALA A 59 -8.38 3.04 -16.39
N ARG A 60 -9.58 2.71 -16.88
CA ARG A 60 -10.35 3.57 -17.81
C ARG A 60 -10.84 4.85 -17.14
N GLU A 61 -11.27 4.80 -15.89
CA GLU A 61 -11.70 6.00 -15.15
C GLU A 61 -10.51 6.92 -14.87
N ILE A 62 -9.38 6.34 -14.48
CA ILE A 62 -8.13 7.07 -14.30
C ILE A 62 -7.69 7.73 -15.61
N ALA A 63 -7.71 6.98 -16.73
CA ALA A 63 -7.38 7.52 -18.04
C ALA A 63 -8.26 8.72 -18.44
N LYS A 64 -9.57 8.66 -18.16
CA LYS A 64 -10.49 9.77 -18.44
C LYS A 64 -10.14 11.02 -17.62
N ALA A 65 -9.86 10.85 -16.33
CA ALA A 65 -9.48 11.96 -15.46
C ALA A 65 -8.13 12.58 -15.88
N LEU A 66 -7.14 11.75 -16.23
CA LEU A 66 -5.86 12.21 -16.80
C LEU A 66 -6.05 12.98 -18.11
N GLN A 67 -6.92 12.53 -19.00
CA GLN A 67 -7.23 13.22 -20.27
C GLN A 67 -7.84 14.61 -20.07
N LYS A 68 -8.56 14.84 -18.96
CA LYS A 68 -9.04 16.17 -18.58
C LYS A 68 -7.91 17.08 -18.08
N GLY A 69 -6.75 16.53 -17.74
CA GLY A 69 -5.61 17.26 -17.16
C GLY A 69 -5.53 17.16 -15.64
N VAL A 70 -6.33 16.31 -14.99
CA VAL A 70 -6.24 16.09 -13.54
C VAL A 70 -4.91 15.40 -13.24
N LYS A 71 -4.13 15.95 -12.30
CA LYS A 71 -2.90 15.31 -11.82
C LYS A 71 -3.28 14.18 -10.88
N ILE A 72 -2.88 12.95 -11.18
CA ILE A 72 -3.17 11.78 -10.34
C ILE A 72 -1.87 11.13 -9.91
N TYR A 73 -1.76 10.92 -8.59
CA TYR A 73 -0.68 10.22 -7.93
C TYR A 73 -1.24 8.93 -7.33
N GLY A 74 -0.50 7.83 -7.47
CA GLY A 74 -0.83 6.57 -6.82
C GLY A 74 0.32 6.06 -6.00
N SER A 75 0.03 5.60 -4.80
CA SER A 75 1.00 5.00 -3.90
C SER A 75 0.32 3.95 -3.05
N SER A 76 1.08 2.99 -2.51
CA SER A 76 0.56 1.93 -1.65
C SER A 76 -0.63 1.15 -2.24
N SER A 77 -1.06 0.09 -1.57
CA SER A 77 -2.30 -0.65 -1.87
C SER A 77 -2.75 -0.70 -3.35
N MET A 78 -3.98 -0.27 -3.64
CA MET A 78 -4.52 -0.18 -5.00
C MET A 78 -3.99 1.05 -5.77
N GLY A 79 -3.54 2.10 -5.06
CA GLY A 79 -2.95 3.28 -5.69
C GLY A 79 -1.68 2.95 -6.49
N ALA A 80 -0.78 2.16 -5.91
CA ALA A 80 0.44 1.66 -6.53
C ALA A 80 0.15 0.73 -7.71
N LEU A 81 -0.82 -0.19 -7.57
CA LEU A 81 -1.26 -1.07 -8.65
C LEU A 81 -1.75 -0.25 -9.84
N ARG A 82 -2.68 0.68 -9.61
CA ARG A 82 -3.22 1.53 -10.67
C ARG A 82 -2.18 2.49 -11.24
N ALA A 83 -1.28 3.00 -10.42
CA ALA A 83 -0.15 3.79 -10.91
C ALA A 83 0.75 2.96 -11.84
N ALA A 84 1.03 1.69 -11.53
CA ALA A 84 1.84 0.85 -12.40
C ALA A 84 1.17 0.64 -13.77
N GLU A 85 -0.13 0.39 -13.79
CA GLU A 85 -0.92 0.25 -15.03
C GLU A 85 -1.06 1.57 -15.81
N CYS A 86 -1.23 2.69 -15.11
CA CYS A 86 -1.53 3.99 -15.70
C CYS A 86 -0.31 4.93 -15.84
N ALA A 87 0.88 4.51 -15.43
CA ALA A 87 2.11 5.30 -15.60
C ALA A 87 2.38 5.66 -17.07
N PRO A 88 2.22 4.75 -18.06
CA PRO A 88 2.41 5.09 -19.47
C PRO A 88 1.46 6.17 -19.99
N ILE A 89 0.35 6.42 -19.30
CA ILE A 89 -0.66 7.42 -19.69
C ILE A 89 -0.67 8.66 -18.76
N GLY A 90 0.32 8.79 -17.87
CA GLY A 90 0.57 10.01 -17.11
C GLY A 90 0.23 9.99 -15.62
N MET A 91 -0.26 8.87 -15.07
CA MET A 91 -0.39 8.72 -13.61
C MET A 91 1.00 8.63 -12.97
N LYS A 92 1.24 9.36 -11.88
CA LYS A 92 2.53 9.33 -11.17
C LYS A 92 2.50 8.26 -10.07
N GLY A 93 3.39 7.27 -10.15
CA GLY A 93 3.57 6.27 -9.10
C GLY A 93 4.59 6.70 -8.05
N VAL A 94 4.34 6.37 -6.79
CA VAL A 94 5.21 6.68 -5.66
C VAL A 94 5.35 5.48 -4.73
N GLY A 95 6.58 5.18 -4.34
CA GLY A 95 6.90 4.21 -3.29
C GLY A 95 7.30 2.84 -3.82
N GLN A 96 7.75 1.99 -2.90
CA GLN A 96 8.36 0.71 -3.22
C GLN A 96 7.32 -0.28 -3.79
N ILE A 97 6.06 -0.22 -3.36
CA ILE A 97 5.00 -1.11 -3.87
C ILE A 97 4.72 -0.80 -5.35
N PHE A 98 4.76 0.48 -5.74
CA PHE A 98 4.66 0.87 -7.16
C PHE A 98 5.83 0.31 -7.97
N GLU A 99 7.05 0.42 -7.47
CA GLU A 99 8.25 -0.14 -8.10
C GLU A 99 8.18 -1.68 -8.21
N GLN A 100 7.62 -2.35 -7.20
CA GLN A 100 7.39 -3.79 -7.21
C GLN A 100 6.39 -4.20 -8.30
N TYR A 101 5.33 -3.42 -8.54
CA TYR A 101 4.43 -3.69 -9.67
C TYR A 101 5.10 -3.41 -11.02
N GLN A 102 5.86 -2.30 -11.15
CA GLN A 102 6.59 -1.97 -12.38
C GLN A 102 7.62 -3.04 -12.78
N SER A 103 8.33 -3.59 -11.78
CA SER A 103 9.31 -4.67 -12.00
C SER A 103 8.69 -6.05 -12.13
N GLY A 104 7.39 -6.20 -11.87
CA GLY A 104 6.69 -7.48 -11.86
C GLY A 104 6.98 -8.35 -10.63
N GLU A 105 7.59 -7.80 -9.57
CA GLU A 105 7.72 -8.49 -8.27
C GLU A 105 6.35 -8.68 -7.59
N CYS A 106 5.46 -7.69 -7.76
CA CYS A 106 4.04 -7.78 -7.46
C CYS A 106 3.26 -7.85 -8.78
N GLN A 107 2.24 -8.69 -8.84
CA GLN A 107 1.52 -8.98 -10.08
C GLN A 107 0.01 -9.14 -9.88
N SER A 108 -0.44 -9.32 -8.64
CA SER A 108 -1.84 -9.58 -8.33
C SER A 108 -2.37 -8.58 -7.31
N ASP A 109 -3.65 -8.23 -7.43
CA ASP A 109 -4.41 -7.51 -6.40
C ASP A 109 -4.24 -8.13 -5.00
N ALA A 110 -4.10 -9.46 -4.94
CA ALA A 110 -3.88 -10.19 -3.69
C ALA A 110 -2.55 -9.83 -2.99
N ASP A 111 -1.54 -9.32 -3.72
CA ASP A 111 -0.27 -8.90 -3.12
C ASP A 111 -0.48 -7.75 -2.11
N VAL A 112 -1.47 -6.89 -2.36
CA VAL A 112 -1.78 -5.70 -1.55
C VAL A 112 -3.11 -5.80 -0.79
N ALA A 113 -3.92 -6.81 -1.08
CA ALA A 113 -5.19 -7.05 -0.42
C ALA A 113 -5.00 -7.52 1.02
N LEU A 114 -5.95 -7.15 1.88
CA LEU A 114 -6.04 -7.56 3.28
C LEU A 114 -7.49 -7.43 3.75
N THR A 115 -7.83 -8.10 4.84
CA THR A 115 -9.10 -7.91 5.54
C THR A 115 -8.90 -6.91 6.67
N PHE A 116 -9.80 -5.95 6.80
CA PHE A 116 -9.76 -4.89 7.81
C PHE A 116 -11.16 -4.60 8.34
N ASP A 117 -11.24 -4.00 9.51
CA ASP A 117 -12.50 -3.52 10.07
C ASP A 117 -12.97 -2.27 9.29
N PRO A 118 -14.19 -2.26 8.73
CA PRO A 118 -14.65 -1.18 7.84
C PRO A 118 -14.92 0.15 8.57
N ILE A 119 -14.94 0.16 9.90
CA ILE A 119 -15.21 1.34 10.73
C ILE A 119 -13.89 1.92 11.26
N SER A 120 -13.04 1.09 11.88
CA SER A 120 -11.77 1.53 12.46
C SER A 120 -10.62 1.56 11.46
N TYR A 121 -10.76 0.88 10.32
CA TYR A 121 -9.69 0.59 9.35
C TYR A 121 -8.52 -0.19 9.95
N GLU A 122 -8.72 -0.87 11.08
CA GLU A 122 -7.70 -1.75 11.66
C GLU A 122 -7.55 -3.03 10.84
N ASN A 123 -6.30 -3.40 10.55
CA ASN A 123 -5.97 -4.59 9.78
C ASN A 123 -6.26 -5.85 10.61
N ILE A 124 -7.10 -6.73 10.08
CA ILE A 124 -7.38 -8.06 10.63
C ILE A 124 -6.35 -9.06 10.07
N THR A 125 -5.96 -8.91 8.81
CA THR A 125 -4.88 -9.69 8.17
C THR A 125 -3.77 -8.79 7.65
N ASN A 126 -2.65 -9.40 7.29
CA ASN A 126 -1.48 -8.73 6.73
C ASN A 126 -1.50 -8.80 5.20
N PRO A 127 -1.23 -7.70 4.48
CA PRO A 127 -1.03 -7.74 3.04
C PRO A 127 0.31 -8.42 2.74
N LEU A 128 0.35 -9.20 1.66
CA LEU A 128 1.54 -9.99 1.31
C LEU A 128 2.78 -9.11 1.07
N VAL A 129 2.62 -7.90 0.53
CA VAL A 129 3.72 -6.93 0.41
C VAL A 129 4.37 -6.60 1.75
N ASN A 130 3.59 -6.42 2.82
CA ASN A 130 4.13 -6.15 4.16
C ASN A 130 4.80 -7.39 4.75
N VAL A 131 4.20 -8.57 4.58
CA VAL A 131 4.79 -9.84 5.04
C VAL A 131 6.12 -10.12 4.36
N ARG A 132 6.17 -9.97 3.03
CA ARG A 132 7.39 -10.11 2.22
C ARG A 132 8.44 -9.11 2.65
N TYR A 133 8.06 -7.83 2.80
CA TYR A 133 8.95 -6.79 3.28
C TYR A 133 9.51 -7.13 4.67
N GLY A 134 8.67 -7.54 5.61
CA GLY A 134 9.04 -7.96 6.95
C GLY A 134 10.09 -9.06 6.97
N PHE A 135 9.90 -10.13 6.19
CA PHE A 135 10.88 -11.21 6.08
C PHE A 135 12.17 -10.76 5.40
N THR A 136 12.10 -9.92 4.37
CA THR A 136 13.31 -9.34 3.74
C THR A 136 14.09 -8.50 4.75
N GLN A 137 13.43 -7.69 5.58
CA GLN A 137 14.09 -6.93 6.65
C GLN A 137 14.70 -7.86 7.71
N ALA A 138 14.01 -8.93 8.09
CA ALA A 138 14.54 -9.93 9.03
C ALA A 138 15.79 -10.62 8.46
N GLN A 139 15.81 -10.92 7.16
CA GLN A 139 16.97 -11.49 6.48
C GLN A 139 18.15 -10.50 6.45
N GLN A 140 17.89 -9.23 6.15
CA GLN A 140 18.91 -8.18 6.17
C GLN A 140 19.50 -7.96 7.57
N ALA A 141 18.69 -8.14 8.62
CA ALA A 141 19.10 -8.09 10.01
C ALA A 141 19.79 -9.39 10.50
N GLY A 142 19.92 -10.42 9.65
CA GLY A 142 20.55 -11.70 9.99
C GLY A 142 19.71 -12.60 10.89
N VAL A 143 18.42 -12.30 11.09
CA VAL A 143 17.50 -13.12 11.90
C VAL A 143 17.16 -14.42 11.17
N ILE A 144 17.08 -14.36 9.84
CA ILE A 144 16.87 -15.52 8.98
C ILE A 144 17.88 -15.53 7.83
N ASN A 145 18.15 -16.72 7.28
CA ASN A 145 19.01 -16.89 6.13
C ASN A 145 18.22 -16.79 4.79
N PRO A 146 18.90 -16.71 3.63
CA PRO A 146 18.23 -16.59 2.33
C PRO A 146 17.28 -17.76 1.99
N ASN A 147 17.60 -18.99 2.42
CA ASN A 147 16.74 -20.14 2.16
C ASN A 147 15.44 -20.06 2.97
N GLN A 148 15.55 -19.64 4.23
CA GLN A 148 14.38 -19.40 5.09
C GLN A 148 13.49 -18.28 4.52
N LEU A 149 14.09 -17.19 4.02
CA LEU A 149 13.35 -16.11 3.37
C LEU A 149 12.50 -16.63 2.20
N VAL A 150 13.11 -17.40 1.29
CA VAL A 150 12.40 -17.98 0.13
C VAL A 150 11.26 -18.88 0.57
N GLN A 151 11.48 -19.74 1.58
CA GLN A 151 10.46 -20.64 2.10
C GLN A 151 9.30 -19.88 2.76
N LEU A 152 9.59 -18.89 3.62
CA LEU A 152 8.59 -18.09 4.30
C LEU A 152 7.73 -17.27 3.33
N ILE A 153 8.35 -16.65 2.32
CA ILE A 153 7.60 -15.95 1.25
C ILE A 153 6.72 -16.94 0.49
N ARG A 154 7.20 -18.15 0.19
CA ARG A 154 6.39 -19.18 -0.49
C ARG A 154 5.20 -19.61 0.35
N LEU A 155 5.38 -19.81 1.66
CA LEU A 155 4.29 -20.15 2.58
C LEU A 155 3.27 -19.01 2.65
N ALA A 156 3.72 -17.76 2.82
CA ALA A 156 2.86 -16.59 2.84
C ALA A 156 2.04 -16.44 1.55
N LYS A 157 2.68 -16.63 0.38
CA LYS A 157 2.01 -16.63 -0.94
C LYS A 157 0.95 -17.72 -1.09
N GLY A 158 1.06 -18.82 -0.33
CA GLY A 158 0.11 -19.93 -0.36
C GLY A 158 -1.13 -19.71 0.51
N ILE A 159 -1.16 -18.67 1.35
CA ILE A 159 -2.30 -18.36 2.22
C ILE A 159 -3.17 -17.32 1.51
N HIS A 160 -4.49 -17.52 1.52
CA HIS A 160 -5.42 -16.56 0.97
C HIS A 160 -5.38 -15.25 1.78
N PHE A 161 -5.48 -14.08 1.14
CA PHE A 161 -5.30 -12.78 1.79
C PHE A 161 -6.27 -12.52 2.97
N THR A 162 -7.42 -13.21 3.00
CA THR A 162 -8.39 -13.15 4.10
C THR A 162 -7.97 -13.91 5.35
N GLU A 163 -6.91 -14.72 5.26
CA GLU A 163 -6.36 -15.54 6.34
C GLU A 163 -4.87 -15.28 6.60
N LEU A 164 -4.24 -14.42 5.78
CA LEU A 164 -2.81 -14.18 5.84
C LEU A 164 -2.43 -13.39 7.09
N THR A 165 -1.99 -14.09 8.13
CA THR A 165 -1.39 -13.50 9.33
C THR A 165 0.03 -14.03 9.52
N TYR A 166 0.88 -13.28 10.21
CA TYR A 166 2.22 -13.78 10.58
C TYR A 166 2.12 -15.07 11.39
N GLU A 167 1.17 -15.17 12.32
CA GLU A 167 0.88 -16.35 13.11
C GLU A 167 0.61 -17.56 12.21
N ARG A 168 -0.24 -17.39 11.19
CA ARG A 168 -0.55 -18.45 10.23
C ARG A 168 0.66 -18.89 9.42
N VAL A 169 1.51 -17.94 9.01
CA VAL A 169 2.78 -18.26 8.33
C VAL A 169 3.71 -19.05 9.26
N PHE A 170 3.82 -18.65 10.52
CA PHE A 170 4.68 -19.33 11.51
C PHE A 170 4.19 -20.74 11.86
N GLU A 171 2.88 -20.95 11.95
CA GLU A 171 2.30 -22.30 12.11
C GLU A 171 2.76 -23.22 10.98
N LEU A 172 2.64 -22.79 9.72
CA LEU A 172 3.08 -23.58 8.57
C LEU A 172 4.60 -23.76 8.53
N ALA A 173 5.35 -22.73 8.91
CA ALA A 173 6.81 -22.77 8.94
C ALA A 173 7.36 -23.69 10.03
N SER A 174 6.65 -23.87 11.15
CA SER A 174 7.06 -24.75 12.25
C SER A 174 7.17 -26.23 11.85
N LEU A 175 6.59 -26.63 10.71
CA LEU A 175 6.72 -27.97 10.14
C LEU A 175 8.09 -28.22 9.48
N TYR A 176 8.84 -27.16 9.19
CA TYR A 176 10.08 -27.21 8.40
C TYR A 176 11.25 -26.42 9.01
N CYS A 177 11.01 -25.62 10.04
CA CYS A 177 12.01 -24.81 10.73
C CYS A 177 12.07 -25.16 12.22
N ASP A 178 13.24 -25.02 12.83
CA ASP A 178 13.38 -25.19 14.27
C ASP A 178 12.62 -24.10 15.05
N ALA A 179 12.14 -24.48 16.24
CA ALA A 179 11.33 -23.61 17.08
C ALA A 179 12.07 -22.33 17.51
N GLN A 180 13.39 -22.39 17.67
CA GLN A 180 14.19 -21.25 18.10
C GLN A 180 14.26 -20.16 17.02
N ASN A 181 14.47 -20.53 15.75
CA ASN A 181 14.47 -19.59 14.63
C ASN A 181 13.09 -18.95 14.43
N ILE A 182 12.00 -19.71 14.59
CA ILE A 182 10.65 -19.16 14.54
C ILE A 182 10.42 -18.15 15.67
N GLU A 183 10.92 -18.42 16.88
CA GLU A 183 10.78 -17.51 18.01
C GLU A 183 11.56 -16.20 17.82
N TYR A 184 12.79 -16.28 17.30
CA TYR A 184 13.56 -15.07 16.97
C TYR A 184 12.87 -14.23 15.89
N LEU A 185 12.32 -14.88 14.86
CA LEU A 185 11.59 -14.18 13.82
C LEU A 185 10.31 -13.54 14.36
N LYS A 186 9.52 -14.25 15.18
CA LYS A 186 8.34 -13.71 15.84
C LYS A 186 8.67 -12.45 16.63
N LYS A 187 9.71 -12.53 17.47
CA LYS A 187 10.18 -11.40 18.27
C LYS A 187 10.57 -10.22 17.38
N PHE A 188 11.35 -10.46 16.33
CA PHE A 188 11.74 -9.42 15.37
C PHE A 188 10.52 -8.72 14.75
N ILE A 189 9.52 -9.47 14.29
CA ILE A 189 8.30 -8.88 13.70
C ILE A 189 7.53 -8.07 14.74
N GLN A 190 7.35 -8.59 15.96
CA GLN A 190 6.62 -7.91 17.04
C GLN A 190 7.30 -6.59 17.47
N GLU A 191 8.63 -6.57 17.58
CA GLU A 191 9.38 -5.38 17.98
C GLU A 191 9.43 -4.32 16.88
N ASN A 192 9.17 -4.68 15.61
CA ASN A 192 9.34 -3.79 14.46
C ASN A 192 8.05 -3.52 13.67
N GLN A 193 6.87 -3.90 14.17
CA GLN A 193 5.60 -3.86 13.41
C GLN A 193 5.39 -2.58 12.59
N LEU A 194 5.53 -1.40 13.22
CA LEU A 194 5.33 -0.11 12.54
C LEU A 194 6.38 0.15 11.45
N ALA A 195 7.63 -0.27 11.69
CA ALA A 195 8.73 -0.12 10.75
C ALA A 195 8.65 -1.14 9.59
N LEU A 196 7.85 -2.20 9.73
CA LEU A 196 7.64 -3.21 8.70
C LEU A 196 6.36 -2.98 7.88
N ASP A 197 5.60 -1.92 8.19
CA ASP A 197 4.43 -1.53 7.41
C ASP A 197 4.83 -0.75 6.15
N LEU A 198 5.12 -1.49 5.08
CA LEU A 198 5.52 -0.91 3.79
C LEU A 198 4.39 -0.06 3.19
N LYS A 199 3.14 -0.53 3.28
CA LYS A 199 1.97 0.25 2.83
C LYS A 199 1.91 1.63 3.47
N ARG A 200 2.19 1.71 4.77
CA ARG A 200 2.27 2.97 5.50
C ARG A 200 3.46 3.83 5.05
N LYS A 201 4.64 3.24 4.86
CA LYS A 201 5.83 3.97 4.39
C LYS A 201 5.59 4.64 3.05
N ASP A 202 5.03 3.91 2.10
CA ASP A 202 4.69 4.41 0.77
C ASP A 202 3.68 5.56 0.85
N ALA A 203 2.62 5.41 1.65
CA ALA A 203 1.64 6.47 1.88
C ALA A 203 2.27 7.76 2.44
N LEU A 204 3.18 7.63 3.43
CA LEU A 204 3.91 8.77 4.00
C LEU A 204 4.84 9.43 2.99
N GLN A 205 5.48 8.63 2.11
CA GLN A 205 6.34 9.16 1.05
C GLN A 205 5.54 10.00 0.04
N LEU A 206 4.34 9.55 -0.34
CA LEU A 206 3.45 10.33 -1.20
C LEU A 206 3.08 11.67 -0.55
N ILE A 207 2.68 11.67 0.72
CA ILE A 207 2.37 12.89 1.46
C ILE A 207 3.56 13.87 1.47
N ALA A 208 4.77 13.35 1.70
CA ALA A 208 5.98 14.18 1.69
C ALA A 208 6.25 14.82 0.31
N ILE A 209 6.04 14.08 -0.78
CA ILE A 209 6.17 14.60 -2.15
C ILE A 209 5.13 15.70 -2.41
N ILE A 210 3.88 15.48 -2.02
CA ILE A 210 2.81 16.47 -2.20
C ILE A 210 3.12 17.76 -1.44
N ASN A 211 3.54 17.66 -0.18
CA ASN A 211 3.99 18.82 0.60
C ASN A 211 5.12 19.60 -0.09
N SER A 212 6.06 18.89 -0.72
CA SER A 212 7.14 19.55 -1.46
C SER A 212 6.63 20.28 -2.71
N GLU A 213 5.74 19.68 -3.50
CA GLU A 213 5.19 20.29 -4.72
C GLU A 213 4.31 21.52 -4.41
N ILE A 214 3.56 21.49 -3.29
CA ILE A 214 2.78 22.63 -2.80
C ILE A 214 3.73 23.78 -2.43
N ASN A 215 4.78 23.51 -1.66
CA ASN A 215 5.74 24.53 -1.24
C ASN A 215 6.46 25.19 -2.44
N PHE A 216 6.74 24.45 -3.52
CA PHE A 216 7.29 25.04 -4.74
C PHE A 216 6.29 25.99 -5.42
N SER A 217 5.02 25.61 -5.45
CA SER A 217 3.96 26.39 -6.12
C SER A 217 3.59 27.69 -5.38
N VAL A 218 3.82 27.75 -4.05
CA VAL A 218 3.61 28.97 -3.23
C VAL A 218 4.79 29.96 -3.35
N ASN A 219 5.98 29.46 -3.69
CA ASN A 219 7.20 30.26 -3.78
C ASN A 219 7.60 30.65 -5.23
N SER A 220 6.76 30.35 -6.22
CA SER A 220 6.98 30.70 -7.65
C SER A 220 5.94 31.68 -8.15
#